data_AF-A0A2V7XMX5-F1
#
_entry.id   AF-A0A2V7XMX5-F1
#
_cell.length_a   1.000
_cell.length_b   1.000
_cell.length_c   1.000
_cell.angle_alpha   90.00
_cell.angle_beta   90.00
_cell.angle_gamma   90.00
#
_symmetry.space_group_name_H-M   'P 1'
#
loop_
_entity.id
_entity.type
_entity.pdbx_description
1 polymer ?
#
loop_
_entity_poly.entity_id
_entity_poly.type
_entity_poly.pdbx_seq_one_letter_code
_entity_poly.pdbx_strand_id
1 'polypeptide(L)'
;NMVVLGHTNLSPEKLFDALQEIESRLGRRRTARNAPRVIDLDLILHSAHRRRSARLTLPHPRYRERDFVMRPLREVWPRGFSKTF
;
A
#
# COMPACT_ATOMS: atom_id res chain seq x y z
N ASN A 1 11.28 -6.11 1.10
CA ASN A 1 10.11 -5.28 0.70
C ASN A 1 9.98 -5.33 -0.81
N MET A 2 8.75 -5.37 -1.31
CA MET A 2 8.41 -5.48 -2.73
C MET A 2 7.22 -4.56 -3.02
N VAL A 3 7.09 -4.10 -4.27
CA VAL A 3 5.91 -3.38 -4.75
C VAL A 3 5.30 -4.17 -5.90
N VAL A 4 3.98 -4.26 -5.89
CA VAL A 4 3.19 -4.90 -6.95
C VAL A 4 2.30 -3.84 -7.58
N LEU A 5 2.28 -3.80 -8.91
CA LEU A 5 1.35 -3.00 -9.69
C LEU A 5 0.32 -3.93 -10.33
N GLY A 6 -0.95 -3.54 -10.31
CA GLY A 6 -2.01 -4.33 -10.91
C GLY A 6 -3.28 -3.53 -11.17
N HIS A 7 -4.26 -4.19 -11.79
CA HIS A 7 -5.57 -3.65 -12.09
C HIS A 7 -6.64 -4.28 -11.18
N THR A 8 -7.63 -3.48 -10.79
CA THR A 8 -8.77 -3.95 -10.00
C THR A 8 -9.99 -3.07 -10.25
N ASN A 9 -11.18 -3.66 -10.08
CA ASN A 9 -12.46 -2.94 -10.08
C ASN A 9 -12.94 -2.60 -8.66
N LEU A 10 -12.15 -2.92 -7.63
CA LEU A 10 -12.46 -2.59 -6.24
C LEU A 10 -12.26 -1.09 -5.97
N SER A 11 -13.07 -0.52 -5.07
CA SER A 11 -12.80 0.81 -4.52
C SER A 11 -11.56 0.75 -3.61
N PRO A 12 -10.90 1.90 -3.32
CA PRO A 12 -9.77 1.94 -2.41
C PRO A 12 -10.02 1.26 -1.06
N GLU A 13 -11.20 1.47 -0.49
CA GLU A 13 -11.60 0.92 0.81
C GLU A 13 -11.82 -0.60 0.74
N LYS A 14 -12.44 -1.09 -0.34
CA LYS A 14 -12.62 -2.54 -0.55
C LYS A 14 -11.30 -3.26 -0.82
N LEU A 15 -10.40 -2.63 -1.57
CA LEU A 15 -9.07 -3.17 -1.81
C LEU A 15 -8.27 -3.21 -0.50
N PHE A 16 -8.30 -2.13 0.28
CA PHE A 16 -7.65 -2.10 1.60
C PHE A 16 -8.17 -3.23 2.51
N ASP A 17 -9.48 -3.48 2.52
CA ASP A 17 -10.07 -4.57 3.29
C ASP A 17 -9.62 -5.95 2.83
N ALA A 18 -9.53 -6.16 1.51
CA ALA A 18 -9.01 -7.41 0.96
C ALA A 18 -7.53 -7.63 1.36
N LEU A 19 -6.70 -6.58 1.39
CA LEU A 19 -5.32 -6.69 1.86
C LEU A 19 -5.26 -7.08 3.34
N GLN A 20 -6.04 -6.43 4.20
CA GLN A 20 -6.11 -6.76 5.62
C GLN A 20 -6.59 -8.20 5.87
N GLU A 21 -7.50 -8.70 5.04
CA GLU A 21 -7.95 -10.08 5.10
C GLU A 21 -6.84 -11.08 4.72
N ILE A 22 -6.07 -10.79 3.66
CA ILE A 22 -4.93 -11.62 3.26
C ILE A 22 -3.91 -11.71 4.40
N GLU A 23 -3.56 -10.59 5.02
CA GLU A 23 -2.64 -10.60 6.17
C GLU A 23 -3.17 -11.47 7.31
N SER A 24 -4.47 -11.36 7.60
CA SER A 24 -5.14 -12.13 8.66
C SER A 24 -5.08 -13.63 8.37
N ARG A 25 -5.35 -14.03 7.12
CA ARG A 25 -5.25 -15.43 6.65
C ARG A 25 -3.81 -15.97 6.70
N LEU A 26 -2.82 -15.11 6.49
CA LEU A 26 -1.39 -15.44 6.58
C LEU A 26 -0.84 -15.39 8.02
N GLY A 27 -1.71 -15.25 9.02
CA GLY A 27 -1.33 -15.41 10.43
C GLY A 27 -0.97 -14.10 11.13
N ARG A 28 -1.40 -12.93 10.62
CA ARG A 28 -1.32 -11.68 11.36
C ARG A 28 -2.12 -11.77 12.66
N ARG A 29 -1.41 -11.91 13.79
CA ARG A 29 -1.97 -11.88 15.15
C ARG A 29 -1.63 -10.54 15.80
N ARG A 30 -2.64 -9.82 16.31
CA ARG A 30 -2.41 -8.60 17.10
C ARG A 30 -2.01 -8.99 18.51
N THR A 31 -0.72 -9.26 18.74
CA THR A 31 -0.19 -9.64 20.06
C THR A 31 0.31 -8.43 20.85
N ALA A 32 1.05 -7.52 20.22
CA ALA A 32 1.51 -6.28 20.81
C ALA A 32 1.70 -5.19 19.74
N ARG A 33 1.79 -3.91 20.17
CA ARG A 33 2.18 -2.81 19.31
C ARG A 33 3.59 -3.09 18.76
N ASN A 34 3.77 -3.02 17.44
CA ASN A 34 5.03 -3.33 16.74
C ASN A 34 5.55 -4.77 16.91
N ALA A 35 4.68 -5.73 17.28
CA ALA A 35 5.07 -7.14 17.21
C ALA A 35 5.46 -7.53 15.78
N PRO A 36 6.42 -8.46 15.60
CA PRO A 36 6.77 -9.00 14.29
C PRO A 36 5.54 -9.49 13.52
N ARG A 37 5.51 -9.23 12.22
CA ARG A 37 4.44 -9.65 11.32
C ARG A 37 4.99 -10.64 10.32
N VAL A 38 4.19 -11.67 9.99
CA VAL A 38 4.51 -12.60 8.90
C VAL A 38 4.56 -11.85 7.57
N ILE A 39 3.64 -10.91 7.38
CA ILE A 39 3.56 -10.03 6.21
C ILE A 39 2.90 -8.71 6.60
N ASP A 40 3.24 -7.64 5.88
CA ASP A 40 2.62 -6.33 5.98
C ASP A 40 2.27 -5.84 4.57
N LEU A 41 0.98 -5.56 4.32
CA LEU A 41 0.46 -5.16 3.01
C LEU A 41 -0.10 -3.74 3.08
N ASP A 42 0.62 -2.77 2.51
CA ASP A 42 0.21 -1.37 2.43
C ASP A 42 -0.36 -1.01 1.05
N LEU A 43 -1.50 -0.29 1.00
CA LEU A 43 -2.00 0.33 -0.22
C LEU A 43 -1.32 1.69 -0.45
N ILE A 44 -0.39 1.76 -1.41
CA ILE A 44 0.44 2.96 -1.66
C ILE A 44 -0.29 4.00 -2.51
N LEU A 45 -0.83 3.57 -3.66
CA LEU A 45 -1.51 4.39 -4.66
C LEU A 45 -2.73 3.62 -5.20
N HIS A 46 -3.77 4.34 -5.63
CA HIS A 46 -4.94 3.74 -6.28
C HIS A 46 -5.50 4.67 -7.36
N SER A 47 -5.02 4.53 -8.60
CA SER A 47 -5.36 5.44 -9.69
C SER A 47 -5.17 6.92 -9.26
N ALA A 48 -6.06 7.83 -9.66
CA ALA A 48 -6.05 9.24 -9.27
C ALA A 48 -6.74 9.52 -7.91
N HIS A 49 -7.08 8.50 -7.13
CA HIS A 49 -7.84 8.70 -5.89
C HIS A 49 -7.01 9.39 -4.82
N ARG A 50 -7.57 10.48 -4.27
CA ARG A 50 -7.13 11.05 -3.00
C ARG A 50 -8.12 10.67 -1.91
N ARG A 51 -7.60 10.18 -0.79
CA ARG A 51 -8.38 9.81 0.40
C ARG A 51 -7.69 10.37 1.63
N ARG A 52 -8.48 10.89 2.55
CA ARG A 52 -8.03 11.30 3.88
C ARG A 52 -9.13 10.99 4.87
N SER A 53 -8.97 9.88 5.57
CA SER A 53 -9.90 9.42 6.60
C SER A 53 -9.10 8.81 7.75
N ALA A 54 -9.76 8.54 8.87
CA ALA A 54 -9.15 7.80 9.97
C ALA A 54 -8.73 6.37 9.57
N ARG A 55 -9.35 5.80 8.55
CA ARG A 55 -9.14 4.40 8.11
C ARG A 55 -8.11 4.27 7.00
N LEU A 56 -8.17 5.14 6.00
CA LEU A 56 -7.35 5.09 4.79
C LEU A 56 -6.95 6.48 4.33
N THR A 57 -5.65 6.65 4.07
CA THR A 57 -5.09 7.87 3.47
C THR A 57 -4.35 7.49 2.19
N LEU A 58 -4.72 8.11 1.07
CA LEU A 58 -4.12 7.89 -0.26
C LEU A 58 -3.77 9.23 -0.93
N PRO A 59 -2.59 9.34 -1.58
CA PRO A 59 -1.46 8.40 -1.52
C PRO A 59 -0.98 8.12 -0.09
N HIS A 60 -0.42 6.94 0.17
CA HIS A 60 0.05 6.59 1.51
C HIS A 60 1.05 7.66 2.00
N PRO A 61 0.83 8.36 3.11
CA PRO A 61 1.46 9.66 3.38
C PRO A 61 3.00 9.64 3.39
N ARG A 62 3.59 8.51 3.81
CA ARG A 62 5.04 8.36 3.98
C ARG A 62 5.74 7.55 2.90
N TYR A 63 5.05 7.20 1.81
CA TYR A 63 5.63 6.28 0.82
C TYR A 63 6.90 6.85 0.16
N ARG A 64 6.95 8.18 -0.05
CA ARG A 64 8.09 8.88 -0.66
C ARG A 64 9.33 8.95 0.23
N GLU A 65 9.14 8.85 1.55
CA GLU A 65 10.22 8.89 2.54
C GLU A 65 10.88 7.51 2.74
N ARG A 66 10.28 6.44 2.18
CA ARG A 66 10.70 5.06 2.43
C ARG A 66 11.41 4.51 1.20
N ASP A 67 12.73 4.44 1.26
CA ASP A 67 13.58 3.93 0.19
C ASP A 67 13.21 2.52 -0.28
N PHE A 68 12.87 1.64 0.66
CA PHE A 68 12.44 0.27 0.38
C PHE A 68 11.05 0.16 -0.28
N VAL A 69 10.32 1.27 -0.39
CA VAL A 69 9.09 1.40 -1.18
C VAL A 69 9.42 2.07 -2.52
N MET A 70 10.17 3.18 -2.48
CA MET A 70 10.44 3.99 -3.66
C MET A 70 11.33 3.31 -4.70
N ARG A 71 12.34 2.53 -4.28
CA ARG A 71 13.18 1.77 -5.21
C ARG A 71 12.37 0.77 -6.05
N PRO A 72 11.66 -0.21 -5.45
CA PRO A 72 10.85 -1.15 -6.25
C PRO A 72 9.68 -0.48 -6.97
N LEU A 73 9.08 0.60 -6.42
CA LEU A 73 8.02 1.34 -7.13
C LEU A 73 8.53 1.94 -8.46
N ARG A 74 9.76 2.46 -8.50
CA ARG A 74 10.37 2.98 -9.74
C ARG A 74 10.63 1.88 -10.77
N GLU A 75 10.92 0.67 -10.33
CA GLU A 75 11.12 -0.48 -11.22
C GLU A 75 9.81 -0.90 -11.90
N VAL A 76 8.70 -0.98 -11.14
CA VAL A 76 7.41 -1.43 -11.69
C VAL A 76 6.59 -0.30 -12.34
N TRP A 77 6.89 0.96 -12.04
CA TRP A 77 6.17 2.13 -12.55
C TRP A 77 7.13 3.25 -13.02
N PRO A 78 8.02 3.00 -14.00
CA PRO A 78 9.06 3.95 -14.38
C PRO A 78 8.50 5.26 -14.97
N ARG A 79 7.36 5.20 -15.67
CA ARG A 79 6.80 6.33 -16.42
C ARG A 79 5.96 7.30 -15.60
N GLY A 80 5.34 6.90 -14.49
CA GLY A 80 4.53 7.86 -13.72
C GLY A 80 5.30 8.67 -12.70
N PHE A 81 6.64 8.71 -12.83
CA PHE A 81 7.49 9.76 -12.29
C PHE A 81 7.76 10.88 -13.31
N SER A 82 7.31 10.72 -14.58
CA SER A 82 7.49 11.73 -15.62
C SER A 82 6.37 12.78 -15.56
N LYS A 83 6.77 14.00 -15.13
CA LYS A 83 6.04 15.28 -15.16
C LYS A 83 4.80 15.42 -14.26
N THR A 84 4.99 16.28 -13.25
CA THR A 84 3.98 17.11 -12.57
C THR A 84 2.99 16.39 -11.63
N PHE A 85 3.25 16.52 -10.33
CA PHE A 85 2.20 16.92 -9.38
C PHE A 85 2.31 18.43 -9.18
#